data_AF-K0DBF3-F1
#
_entry.id   AF-K0DBF3-F1
#
_cell.length_a   1.000
_cell.length_b   1.000
_cell.length_c   1.000
_cell.angle_alpha   90.00
_cell.angle_beta   90.00
_cell.angle_gamma   90.00
#
_symmetry.space_group_name_H-M   'P 1'
#
loop_
_entity.id
_entity.type
_entity.pdbx_description
1 polymer ?
#
loop_
_entity_poly.entity_id
_entity_poly.type
_entity_poly.pdbx_seq_one_letter_code
_entity_poly.pdbx_strand_id
1 'polypeptide(L)'
;MASQEEIVETILDQMSVAFSDPQVKAQPDLRDMILNYAKELDKTQNYHLVASKMIKSLVLYYWETKNQLPEAAIILHNQIKKYATKYDAIAASAIMLPLWF
;
A
#
# COMPACT_ATOMS: atom_id res chain seq x y z
N MET A 1 4.71 20.94 -4.74
CA MET A 1 4.70 19.45 -4.73
C MET A 1 5.13 19.04 -3.34
N ALA A 2 4.45 18.08 -2.69
CA ALA A 2 4.88 17.58 -1.38
C ALA A 2 6.25 16.90 -1.50
N SER A 3 7.07 16.99 -0.45
CA SER A 3 8.35 16.31 -0.36
C SER A 3 8.15 14.79 -0.24
N GLN A 4 9.20 14.01 -0.50
CA GLN A 4 9.15 12.57 -0.31
C GLN A 4 8.86 12.20 1.14
N GLU A 5 9.46 12.90 2.10
CA GLU A 5 9.28 12.69 3.53
C GLU A 5 7.83 12.96 3.94
N GLU A 6 7.24 14.07 3.50
CA GLU A 6 5.82 14.40 3.74
C GLU A 6 4.88 13.32 3.19
N ILE A 7 5.21 12.73 2.03
CA ILE A 7 4.42 11.63 1.44
C ILE A 7 4.56 10.35 2.28
N VAL A 8 5.78 10.02 2.71
CA VAL A 8 6.03 8.83 3.54
C VAL A 8 5.28 8.94 4.86
N GLU A 9 5.38 10.07 5.56
CA GLU A 9 4.64 10.34 6.79
C GLU A 9 3.13 10.23 6.56
N THR A 10 2.61 10.83 5.49
CA THR A 10 1.19 10.74 5.14
C THR A 10 0.72 9.28 4.99
N ILE A 11 1.52 8.43 4.34
CA ILE A 11 1.15 7.02 4.15
C ILE A 11 1.27 6.25 5.47
N LEU A 12 2.30 6.52 6.28
CA LEU A 12 2.45 5.91 7.61
C LEU A 12 1.29 6.27 8.55
N ASP A 13 0.81 7.51 8.50
CA ASP A 13 -0.37 7.95 9.25
C ASP A 13 -1.63 7.21 8.80
N GLN A 14 -1.84 7.09 7.49
CA GLN A 14 -2.96 6.33 6.92
C GLN A 14 -2.92 4.85 7.34
N MET A 15 -1.73 4.23 7.29
CA MET A 15 -1.51 2.87 7.78
C MET A 15 -1.81 2.75 9.28
N SER A 16 -1.38 3.74 10.08
CA SER A 16 -1.60 3.77 11.53
C SER A 16 -3.08 3.89 11.90
N VAL A 17 -3.84 4.70 11.15
CA VAL A 17 -5.30 4.82 11.28
C VAL A 17 -5.96 3.46 11.01
N ALA A 18 -5.64 2.82 9.88
CA ALA A 18 -6.22 1.53 9.55
C ALA A 18 -5.82 0.41 10.53
N PHE A 19 -4.55 0.37 10.92
CA PHE A 19 -4.03 -0.60 11.91
C PHE A 19 -4.71 -0.47 13.27
N SER A 20 -5.15 0.73 13.62
CA SER A 20 -5.80 1.03 14.89
C SER A 20 -7.30 0.71 14.90
N ASP A 21 -7.91 0.47 13.74
CA ASP A 21 -9.33 0.18 13.58
C ASP A 21 -9.72 -1.15 14.28
N PRO A 22 -10.83 -1.19 15.03
CA PRO A 22 -11.27 -2.40 15.73
C PRO A 22 -11.52 -3.61 14.83
N GLN A 23 -12.06 -3.41 13.62
CA GLN A 23 -12.36 -4.51 12.70
C GLN A 23 -11.09 -5.04 12.04
N VAL A 24 -10.10 -4.17 11.80
CA VAL A 24 -8.75 -4.59 11.39
C VAL A 24 -8.05 -5.35 12.52
N LYS A 25 -8.17 -4.88 13.78
CA LYS A 25 -7.62 -5.57 14.95
C LYS A 25 -8.22 -6.96 15.18
N ALA A 26 -9.47 -7.17 14.79
CA ALA A 26 -10.13 -8.47 14.84
C ALA A 26 -9.63 -9.44 13.75
N GLN A 27 -8.79 -8.98 12.81
CA GLN A 27 -8.22 -9.78 11.72
C GLN A 27 -6.68 -9.74 11.79
N PRO A 28 -6.04 -10.63 12.58
CA PRO A 28 -4.60 -10.58 12.85
C PRO A 28 -3.73 -10.55 11.60
N ASP A 29 -4.04 -11.39 10.60
CA ASP A 29 -3.26 -11.46 9.35
C ASP A 29 -3.30 -10.15 8.56
N LEU A 30 -4.47 -9.50 8.47
CA LEU A 30 -4.61 -8.20 7.83
C LEU A 30 -3.87 -7.11 8.61
N ARG A 31 -3.99 -7.13 9.94
CA ARG A 31 -3.31 -6.18 10.83
C ARG A 31 -1.79 -6.30 10.69
N ASP A 32 -1.27 -7.51 10.70
CA ASP A 32 0.17 -7.78 10.59
C ASP A 32 0.70 -7.44 9.21
N MET A 33 -0.09 -7.67 8.15
CA MET A 33 0.23 -7.20 6.80
C MET A 33 0.40 -5.68 6.75
N ILE A 34 -0.53 -4.90 7.32
CA ILE A 34 -0.45 -3.44 7.38
C ILE A 34 0.81 -3.00 8.14
N LEU A 35 1.08 -3.62 9.30
CA LEU A 35 2.26 -3.30 10.12
C LEU A 35 3.57 -3.60 9.39
N ASN A 36 3.65 -4.72 8.66
CA ASN A 36 4.85 -5.11 7.94
C ASN A 36 5.16 -4.13 6.81
N TYR A 37 4.14 -3.66 6.08
CA TYR A 37 4.32 -2.62 5.07
C TYR A 37 4.68 -1.27 5.68
N ALA A 38 4.13 -0.90 6.84
CA ALA A 38 4.53 0.32 7.55
C ALA A 38 6.02 0.27 7.95
N LYS A 39 6.51 -0.87 8.46
CA LYS A 39 7.93 -1.08 8.78
C LYS A 39 8.82 -1.03 7.53
N GLU A 40 8.39 -1.62 6.42
CA GLU A 40 9.12 -1.54 5.15
C GLU A 40 9.20 -0.10 4.65
N LEU A 41 8.10 0.65 4.74
CA LEU A 41 8.04 2.04 4.33
C LEU A 41 8.96 2.93 5.19
N ASP A 42 8.88 2.79 6.50
CA ASP A 42 9.73 3.53 7.44
C ASP A 42 11.23 3.28 7.18
N LYS A 43 11.60 2.02 6.95
CA LYS A 43 12.99 1.63 6.66
C LYS A 43 13.48 2.09 5.29
N THR A 44 12.67 1.94 4.24
CA THR A 44 13.13 2.09 2.85
C THR A 44 12.80 3.44 2.24
N GLN A 45 11.82 4.15 2.81
CA GLN A 45 11.26 5.40 2.30
C GLN A 45 10.71 5.28 0.86
N ASN A 46 10.60 4.05 0.32
CA ASN A 46 10.19 3.78 -1.05
C ASN A 46 8.66 3.66 -1.13
N TYR A 47 7.99 4.80 -1.00
CA TYR A 47 6.53 4.88 -0.97
C TYR A 47 5.87 4.35 -2.25
N HIS A 48 6.56 4.43 -3.40
CA HIS A 48 6.07 3.89 -4.67
C HIS A 48 5.97 2.36 -4.66
N LEU A 49 7.05 1.68 -4.25
CA LEU A 49 7.09 0.23 -4.19
C LEU A 49 6.15 -0.32 -3.12
N VAL A 50 6.17 0.27 -1.92
CA VAL A 50 5.31 -0.17 -0.81
C VAL A 50 3.84 -0.01 -1.16
N ALA A 51 3.43 1.13 -1.71
CA ALA A 51 2.04 1.33 -2.13
C ALA A 51 1.60 0.30 -3.18
N SER A 52 2.45 0.01 -4.18
CA SER A 52 2.14 -0.99 -5.23
C SER A 52 1.98 -2.40 -4.67
N LYS A 53 2.90 -2.83 -3.80
CA LYS A 53 2.81 -4.14 -3.13
C LYS A 53 1.57 -4.23 -2.24
N MET A 54 1.33 -3.20 -1.43
CA MET A 54 0.26 -3.21 -0.45
C MET A 54 -1.13 -3.28 -1.09
N ILE A 55 -1.42 -2.50 -2.14
CA ILE A 55 -2.74 -2.57 -2.79
C ILE A 55 -3.00 -3.95 -3.39
N LYS A 56 -1.96 -4.60 -3.94
CA LYS A 56 -2.06 -5.96 -4.49
C LYS A 56 -2.28 -6.98 -3.39
N SER A 57 -1.58 -6.85 -2.25
CA SER A 57 -1.76 -7.74 -1.10
C SER A 57 -3.14 -7.59 -0.45
N LEU A 58 -3.71 -6.39 -0.38
CA LEU A 58 -5.08 -6.19 0.14
C LEU A 58 -6.13 -6.89 -0.75
N VAL A 59 -5.97 -6.78 -2.08
CA VAL A 59 -6.83 -7.50 -3.03
C VAL A 59 -6.63 -9.02 -2.89
N LEU A 60 -5.39 -9.49 -2.80
CA LEU A 60 -5.11 -10.91 -2.61
C LEU A 60 -5.71 -11.45 -1.30
N TYR A 61 -5.56 -10.72 -0.20
CA TYR A 61 -6.14 -11.08 1.10
C TYR A 61 -7.66 -11.26 1.02
N TYR A 62 -8.36 -10.33 0.35
CA TYR A 62 -9.79 -10.46 0.10
C TYR A 62 -10.12 -11.73 -0.70
N TRP A 63 -9.30 -12.06 -1.70
CA TRP A 63 -9.49 -13.24 -2.52
C TRP A 63 -9.24 -14.55 -1.79
N GLU A 64 -8.22 -14.61 -0.93
CA GLU A 64 -7.82 -15.82 -0.19
C GLU A 64 -8.77 -16.10 0.98
N THR A 65 -9.10 -15.08 1.75
CA THR A 65 -9.94 -15.25 2.95
C THR A 65 -11.43 -15.30 2.62
N LYS A 66 -11.84 -14.75 1.47
CA LYS A 66 -13.25 -14.46 1.12
C LYS A 66 -13.97 -13.58 2.14
N ASN A 67 -13.23 -12.99 3.08
CA ASN A 67 -13.76 -12.09 4.09
C ASN A 67 -13.93 -10.71 3.49
N GLN A 68 -14.99 -10.01 3.88
CA GLN A 68 -15.10 -8.59 3.54
C GLN A 68 -13.96 -7.83 4.21
N LEU A 69 -13.28 -6.99 3.42
CA LEU A 69 -12.30 -6.07 3.96
C LEU A 69 -13.01 -5.05 4.87
N PRO A 70 -12.49 -4.79 6.08
CA PRO A 70 -12.95 -3.68 6.90
C PRO A 70 -12.91 -2.36 6.13
N GLU A 71 -13.85 -1.47 6.42
CA GLU A 71 -13.94 -0.16 5.77
C GLU A 71 -12.62 0.62 5.85
N ALA A 72 -11.93 0.57 6.99
CA ALA A 72 -10.62 1.20 7.17
C ALA A 72 -9.55 0.68 6.19
N ALA A 73 -9.57 -0.62 5.87
CA ALA A 73 -8.64 -1.21 4.89
C ALA A 73 -9.00 -0.82 3.45
N ILE A 74 -10.29 -0.68 3.14
CA ILE A 74 -10.76 -0.18 1.84
C ILE A 74 -10.37 1.30 1.66
N ILE A 75 -10.57 2.12 2.69
CA ILE A 75 -10.16 3.53 2.69
C ILE A 75 -8.65 3.63 2.48
N LEU A 76 -7.86 2.85 3.23
CA LEU A 76 -6.41 2.81 3.08
C LEU A 76 -5.99 2.45 1.64
N HIS A 77 -6.57 1.39 1.07
CA HIS A 77 -6.32 1.00 -0.32
C HIS A 77 -6.54 2.19 -1.27
N ASN A 78 -7.66 2.91 -1.13
CA ASN A 78 -7.99 4.03 -2.00
C ASN A 78 -7.05 5.23 -1.81
N GLN A 79 -6.65 5.52 -0.57
CA GLN A 79 -5.72 6.61 -0.26
C GLN A 79 -4.33 6.38 -0.86
N ILE A 80 -3.82 5.15 -0.80
CA ILE A 80 -2.46 4.83 -1.25
C ILE A 80 -2.37 4.48 -2.75
N LYS A 81 -3.48 4.08 -3.39
CA LYS A 81 -3.53 3.65 -4.80
C LYS A 81 -2.90 4.65 -5.76
N LYS A 82 -3.05 5.96 -5.51
CA LYS A 82 -2.48 7.03 -6.35
C LYS A 82 -0.95 7.01 -6.42
N TYR A 83 -0.27 6.48 -5.40
CA TYR A 83 1.19 6.36 -5.37
C TYR A 83 1.68 5.10 -6.08
N ALA A 84 0.84 4.06 -6.11
CA ALA A 84 1.10 2.82 -6.84
C ALA A 84 0.96 2.98 -8.36
N THR A 85 -0.09 3.65 -8.83
CA THR A 85 -0.38 3.78 -10.27
C THR A 85 0.72 4.52 -11.03
N LYS A 86 1.37 5.51 -10.41
CA LYS A 86 2.51 6.21 -11.01
C LYS A 86 3.71 5.28 -11.21
N TYR A 87 3.98 4.39 -10.26
CA TYR A 87 5.07 3.43 -10.35
C TYR A 87 4.78 2.34 -11.39
N ASP A 88 3.58 1.76 -11.35
CA ASP A 88 3.20 0.68 -12.27
C ASP A 88 3.15 1.17 -13.73
N ALA A 89 2.76 2.44 -13.97
CA ALA A 89 2.82 3.04 -15.31
C ALA A 89 4.27 3.20 -15.81
N ILE A 90 5.18 3.66 -14.95
CA ILE A 90 6.61 3.79 -15.30
C ILE A 90 7.22 2.41 -15.55
N ALA A 91 6.99 1.44 -14.67
CA ALA A 91 7.49 0.08 -14.82
C ALA A 91 6.93 -0.60 -16.08
N ALA A 92 5.64 -0.47 -16.35
CA ALA A 92 5.04 -0.98 -17.59
C ALA A 92 5.64 -0.32 -18.83
N SER A 93 5.88 0.99 -18.80
CA SER A 93 6.52 1.69 -19.92
C SER A 93 7.97 1.24 -20.14
N ALA A 94 8.73 0.99 -19.07
CA ALA A 94 10.10 0.46 -19.15
C ALA A 94 10.14 -0.96 -19.74
N ILE A 95 9.10 -1.77 -19.53
CA ILE A 95 8.99 -3.12 -20.11
C ILE A 95 8.54 -3.07 -21.59
N MET A 96 7.73 -2.08 -21.96
CA MET A 96 7.19 -1.92 -23.33
C MET A 96 8.13 -1.17 -24.29
N LEU A 97 9.16 -0.47 -23.78
CA LEU A 97 10.15 0.16 -24.64
C LEU A 97 11.07 -0.92 -25.25
N PRO A 98 11.17 -1.03 -26.59
CA PRO A 98 12.20 -1.86 -27.20
C PRO A 98 13.58 -1.31 -26.81
N LEU A 99 14.50 -2.20 -26.47
CA LEU A 99 15.91 -1.92 -26.13
C LEU A 99 16.72 -1.39 -27.33
N TRP A 100 16.28 -0.29 -27.96
CA TRP A 100 17.03 0.42 -29.00
C TRP A 100 17.27 1.88 -28.56
N PHE A 101 18.14 2.04 -27.57
CA PHE A 101 19.03 3.20 -27.42
C PHE A 101 20.46 2.69 -27.34
#